data_AF-Q14666-F1
#
_entry.id   AF-Q14666-F1
#
_cell.length_a   1.000
_cell.length_b   1.000
_cell.length_c   1.000
_cell.angle_alpha   90.00
_cell.angle_beta   90.00
_cell.angle_gamma   90.00
#
_symmetry.space_group_name_H-M   'P 1'
#
loop_
_entity.id
_entity.type
_entity.pdbx_description
1 polymer ?
#
loop_
_entity_poly.entity_id
_entity_poly.type
_entity_poly.pdbx_seq_one_letter_code
_entity_poly.pdbx_strand_id
1 'polypeptide(L)'
;DEFRTKFETDQALRLSVEADINGLRRVLDELTLARADLEMQIENLKEELAYLKKNHEEEMNALRGQVGGEINVEMDAAPGVDLSRILNEMRDQYEKMAEKNRKDAEDWFFSKTEELNREVATNSELVQSGKSEISELRRTMQALEIELQSQLSMKASLEGNLAETENRYCVQLSQIQGLIGSVEEQLAQLRCEMEQQNQEYKILLDVKTRLEQEIATYRRLLEGEDAHLTQYKKEPVTTRQVRTIVEEVQDGKVISSREQVHQTTR
;
A
#
# COMPACT_ATOMS: atom_id res chain seq x y z
N ASP A 1 -22.52 -3.99 8.00
CA ASP A 1 -21.18 -3.79 8.60
C ASP A 1 -20.95 -4.56 9.88
N GLU A 2 -21.80 -4.48 10.90
CA GLU A 2 -21.58 -5.20 12.19
C GLU A 2 -21.33 -6.72 12.06
N PHE A 3 -22.07 -7.44 11.22
CA PHE A 3 -21.85 -8.88 11.01
C PHE A 3 -20.51 -9.19 10.33
N ARG A 4 -20.04 -8.29 9.45
CA ARG A 4 -18.76 -8.43 8.77
C ARG A 4 -17.62 -8.22 9.76
N THR A 5 -17.71 -7.18 10.59
CA THR A 5 -16.75 -6.92 11.66
C THR A 5 -16.71 -8.07 12.66
N LYS A 6 -17.87 -8.60 13.07
CA LYS A 6 -17.93 -9.80 13.95
C LYS A 6 -17.26 -11.03 13.32
N PHE A 7 -17.50 -11.26 12.03
CA PHE A 7 -16.88 -12.38 11.32
C PHE A 7 -15.35 -12.23 11.24
N GLU A 8 -14.87 -11.03 10.95
CA GLU A 8 -13.43 -10.72 10.90
C GLU A 8 -12.77 -10.88 12.29
N THR A 9 -13.44 -10.47 13.37
CA THR A 9 -12.93 -10.68 14.74
C THR A 9 -12.92 -12.15 15.15
N ASP A 10 -13.97 -12.90 14.84
CA ASP A 10 -14.03 -14.35 15.14
C ASP A 10 -13.00 -15.12 14.32
N GLN A 11 -12.78 -14.74 13.06
CA GLN A 11 -11.75 -15.33 12.21
C GLN A 11 -10.34 -15.05 12.77
N ALA A 12 -10.06 -13.82 13.21
CA ALA A 12 -8.78 -13.48 13.82
C ALA A 12 -8.55 -14.26 15.12
N LEU A 13 -9.58 -14.37 15.97
CA LEU A 13 -9.51 -15.16 17.20
C LEU A 13 -9.25 -16.64 16.91
N ARG A 14 -9.93 -17.21 15.91
CA ARG A 14 -9.73 -18.61 15.49
C ARG A 14 -8.29 -18.85 15.03
N LEU A 15 -7.74 -17.96 14.22
CA LEU A 15 -6.36 -18.06 13.74
C LEU A 15 -5.35 -17.95 14.89
N SER A 16 -5.59 -17.07 15.87
CA SER A 16 -4.75 -16.97 17.07
C SER A 16 -4.75 -18.28 17.86
N VAL A 17 -5.94 -18.86 18.10
CA VAL A 17 -6.07 -20.13 18.83
C VAL A 17 -5.44 -21.28 18.06
N GLU A 18 -5.57 -21.33 16.73
CA GLU A 18 -4.89 -22.32 15.90
C GLU A 18 -3.35 -22.20 15.97
N ALA A 19 -2.82 -20.97 16.02
CA ALA A 19 -1.39 -20.73 16.22
C ALA A 19 -0.93 -21.22 17.60
N ASP A 20 -1.69 -20.92 18.67
CA ASP A 20 -1.37 -21.35 20.03
C ASP A 20 -1.39 -22.88 20.16
N ILE A 21 -2.37 -23.56 19.55
CA ILE A 21 -2.44 -25.03 19.53
C ILE A 21 -1.22 -25.62 18.83
N ASN A 22 -0.79 -25.04 17.72
CA ASN A 22 0.40 -25.50 17.00
C ASN A 22 1.68 -25.25 17.82
N GLY A 23 1.77 -24.12 18.53
CA GLY A 23 2.86 -23.83 19.47
C GLY A 23 2.92 -24.85 20.60
N LEU A 24 1.79 -25.13 21.26
CA LEU A 24 1.69 -26.10 22.35
C LEU A 24 2.06 -27.52 21.90
N ARG A 25 1.71 -27.92 20.67
CA ARG A 25 2.14 -29.20 20.09
C ARG A 25 3.66 -29.30 19.96
N ARG A 26 4.33 -28.25 19.48
CA ARG A 26 5.80 -28.23 19.40
C ARG A 26 6.45 -28.34 20.78
N VAL A 27 5.94 -27.61 21.77
CA VAL A 27 6.43 -27.69 23.15
C VAL A 27 6.23 -29.11 23.73
N LEU A 28 5.10 -29.76 23.42
CA LEU A 28 4.86 -31.14 23.83
C LEU A 28 5.87 -32.11 23.19
N ASP A 29 6.17 -31.95 21.91
CA ASP A 29 7.16 -32.79 21.21
C ASP A 29 8.56 -32.58 21.79
N GLU A 30 8.96 -31.34 22.06
CA GLU A 30 10.23 -30.99 22.71
C GLU A 30 10.35 -31.59 24.11
N LEU A 31 9.29 -31.47 24.94
CA LEU A 31 9.25 -32.08 26.26
C LEU A 31 9.29 -33.61 26.21
N THR A 32 8.67 -34.22 25.19
CA THR A 32 8.68 -35.66 24.99
C THR A 32 10.08 -36.16 24.65
N LEU A 33 10.82 -35.44 23.79
CA LEU A 33 12.21 -35.74 23.48
C LEU A 33 13.12 -35.57 24.70
N ALA A 34 12.96 -34.46 25.44
CA ALA A 34 13.74 -34.23 26.67
C ALA A 34 13.49 -35.32 27.72
N ARG A 35 12.24 -35.79 27.86
CA ARG A 35 11.91 -36.90 28.75
C ARG A 35 12.62 -38.18 28.35
N ALA A 36 12.62 -38.52 27.05
CA ALA A 36 13.29 -39.71 26.54
C ALA A 36 14.81 -39.67 26.76
N ASP A 37 15.44 -38.51 26.55
CA ASP A 37 16.88 -38.34 26.81
C ASP A 37 17.22 -38.51 28.29
N LEU A 38 16.42 -37.92 29.20
CA LEU A 38 16.60 -38.10 30.64
C LEU A 38 16.37 -39.54 31.09
N GLU A 39 15.38 -40.24 30.52
CA GLU A 39 15.16 -41.68 30.76
C GLU A 39 16.39 -42.51 30.36
N MET A 40 17.00 -42.20 29.21
CA MET A 40 18.23 -42.85 28.75
C MET A 40 19.43 -42.56 29.66
N GLN A 41 19.62 -41.31 30.10
CA GLN A 41 20.69 -40.95 31.04
C GLN A 41 20.54 -41.69 32.37
N ILE A 42 19.31 -41.80 32.89
CA ILE A 42 19.02 -42.54 34.12
C ILE A 42 19.41 -44.01 33.97
N GLU A 43 19.08 -44.64 32.84
CA GLU A 43 19.40 -46.04 32.62
C GLU A 43 20.92 -46.26 32.50
N ASN A 44 21.62 -45.42 31.75
CA ASN A 44 23.09 -45.45 31.66
C ASN A 44 23.75 -45.33 33.03
N LEU A 45 23.30 -44.40 33.88
CA LEU A 45 23.85 -44.24 35.23
C LEU A 45 23.57 -45.44 36.14
N LYS A 46 22.43 -46.11 35.98
CA LYS A 46 22.15 -47.35 36.72
C LYS A 46 23.07 -48.48 36.28
N GLU A 47 23.32 -48.62 34.97
CA GLU A 47 24.25 -49.60 34.43
C GLU A 47 25.68 -49.35 34.94
N GLU A 48 26.15 -48.10 34.92
CA GLU A 48 27.46 -47.72 35.43
C GLU A 48 27.59 -48.02 36.93
N LEU A 49 26.57 -47.71 37.72
CA LEU A 49 26.54 -48.00 39.16
C LEU A 49 26.59 -49.52 39.42
N ALA A 50 25.84 -50.31 38.64
CA ALA A 50 25.87 -51.77 38.72
C ALA A 50 27.26 -52.32 38.36
N TYR A 51 27.88 -51.79 37.31
CA TYR A 51 29.23 -52.16 36.91
C TYR A 51 30.26 -51.85 37.99
N LEU A 52 30.22 -50.64 38.58
CA LEU A 52 31.14 -50.22 39.62
C LEU A 52 31.02 -51.08 40.89
N LYS A 53 29.78 -51.42 41.29
CA LYS A 53 29.53 -52.32 42.42
C LYS A 53 30.10 -53.71 42.19
N LYS A 54 29.90 -54.26 40.99
CA LYS A 54 30.44 -55.57 40.61
C LYS A 54 31.97 -55.56 40.61
N ASN A 55 32.59 -54.54 40.02
CA ASN A 55 34.05 -54.42 39.99
C ASN A 55 34.63 -54.30 41.42
N HIS A 56 33.99 -53.50 42.28
CA HIS A 56 34.41 -53.40 43.68
C HIS A 56 34.28 -54.72 44.43
N GLU A 57 33.20 -55.48 44.21
CA GLU A 57 33.03 -56.80 44.81
C GLU A 57 34.09 -57.80 44.33
N GLU A 58 34.45 -57.76 43.05
CA GLU A 58 35.53 -58.57 42.47
C GLU A 58 36.91 -58.19 43.05
N GLU A 59 37.23 -56.91 43.16
CA GLU A 59 38.48 -56.41 43.77
C GLU A 59 38.57 -56.77 45.26
N MET A 60 37.48 -56.59 46.02
CA MET A 60 37.43 -56.95 47.43
C MET A 60 37.60 -58.46 47.64
N ASN A 61 37.01 -59.29 46.77
CA ASN A 61 37.19 -60.74 46.80
C ASN A 61 38.62 -61.16 46.44
N ALA A 62 39.25 -60.50 45.46
CA ALA A 62 40.65 -60.73 45.10
C ALA A 62 41.60 -60.39 46.26
N LEU A 63 41.41 -59.23 46.90
CA LEU A 63 42.18 -58.80 48.06
C LEU A 63 41.96 -59.71 49.28
N ARG A 64 40.72 -60.18 49.51
CA ARG A 64 40.41 -61.12 50.59
C ARG A 64 41.09 -62.49 50.38
N GLY A 65 41.33 -62.88 49.12
CA GLY A 65 42.13 -64.06 48.77
C GLY A 65 43.64 -63.87 48.96
N GLN A 66 44.13 -62.63 48.89
CA GLN A 66 45.56 -62.32 48.97
C GLN A 66 46.07 -62.08 50.40
N VAL A 67 45.18 -61.84 51.37
CA VAL A 67 45.53 -61.54 52.78
C VAL A 67 45.57 -62.80 53.67
N GLY A 68 45.43 -64.00 53.11
CA GLY A 68 45.48 -65.28 53.84
C GLY A 68 46.87 -65.85 54.12
N GLY A 69 47.93 -65.04 54.08
CA GLY A 69 49.31 -65.49 54.30
C GLY A 69 50.00 -64.70 55.41
N GLU A 70 50.06 -65.27 56.61
CA GLU A 70 50.93 -64.80 57.70
C GLU A 70 52.38 -65.14 57.31
N ILE A 71 53.14 -64.15 56.82
CA ILE A 71 54.54 -64.33 56.44
C ILE A 71 55.41 -63.57 57.44
N ASN A 72 55.99 -64.32 58.36
CA ASN A 72 57.15 -63.89 59.15
C ASN A 72 58.40 -64.05 58.27
N VAL A 73 59.09 -62.93 57.95
CA VAL A 73 60.37 -62.95 57.22
C VAL A 73 61.46 -62.40 58.13
N GLU A 74 62.31 -63.30 58.61
CA GLU A 74 63.58 -62.94 59.23
C GLU A 74 64.55 -62.39 58.17
N MET A 75 65.19 -61.31 58.57
CA MET A 75 65.97 -60.38 57.78
C MET A 75 67.44 -60.83 57.70
N ASP A 76 67.94 -61.12 56.49
CA ASP A 76 69.38 -61.19 56.21
C ASP A 76 69.82 -59.89 55.53
N ALA A 77 70.55 -59.06 56.27
CA ALA A 77 70.94 -57.71 55.87
C ALA A 77 72.28 -57.72 55.11
N ALA A 78 72.20 -57.71 53.78
CA ALA A 78 73.30 -57.30 52.92
C ALA A 78 73.63 -55.80 53.12
N PRO A 79 74.84 -55.32 52.76
CA PRO A 79 75.36 -54.01 53.16
C PRO A 79 74.44 -52.87 52.73
N GLY A 80 74.13 -51.98 53.68
CA GLY A 80 73.10 -50.97 53.57
C GLY A 80 73.19 -50.12 52.31
N VAL A 81 72.29 -50.37 51.36
CA VAL A 81 71.88 -49.37 50.40
C VAL A 81 71.37 -48.17 51.20
N ASP A 82 71.88 -46.98 50.94
CA ASP A 82 71.48 -45.76 51.65
C ASP A 82 70.00 -45.42 51.33
N LEU A 83 69.08 -46.01 52.10
CA LEU A 83 67.64 -45.84 51.95
C LEU A 83 67.24 -44.36 52.07
N SER A 84 67.95 -43.57 52.88
CA SER A 84 67.69 -42.14 53.03
C SER A 84 67.92 -41.39 51.73
N ARG A 85 68.96 -41.76 50.98
CA ARG A 85 69.23 -41.19 49.65
C ARG A 85 68.16 -41.56 48.64
N ILE A 86 67.73 -42.83 48.60
CA ILE A 86 66.69 -43.29 47.67
C ILE A 86 65.32 -42.67 48.01
N LEU A 87 64.98 -42.55 49.30
CA LEU A 87 63.75 -41.89 49.74
C LEU A 87 63.75 -40.40 49.39
N ASN A 88 64.88 -39.70 49.55
CA ASN A 88 65.01 -38.30 49.13
C ASN A 88 64.93 -38.14 47.61
N GLU A 89 65.55 -39.02 46.83
CA GLU A 89 65.46 -39.00 45.37
C GLU A 89 64.02 -39.25 44.89
N MET A 90 63.32 -40.23 45.50
CA MET A 90 61.89 -40.46 45.25
C MET A 90 61.06 -39.23 45.59
N ARG A 91 61.34 -38.58 46.72
CA ARG A 91 60.63 -37.37 47.15
C ARG A 91 60.86 -36.22 46.16
N ASP A 92 62.09 -36.00 45.71
CA ASP A 92 62.43 -34.98 44.72
C ASP A 92 61.78 -35.26 43.35
N GLN A 93 61.71 -36.52 42.93
CA GLN A 93 60.97 -36.94 41.72
C GLN A 93 59.46 -36.65 41.84
N TYR A 94 58.85 -36.98 42.98
CA TYR A 94 57.44 -36.68 43.23
C TYR A 94 57.15 -35.18 43.32
N GLU A 95 58.04 -34.41 43.95
CA GLU A 95 57.90 -32.96 44.06
C GLU A 95 58.00 -32.29 42.69
N LYS A 96 58.96 -32.71 41.86
CA LYS A 96 59.04 -32.28 40.44
C LYS A 96 57.82 -32.67 39.64
N MET A 97 57.28 -33.88 39.83
CA MET A 97 56.08 -34.34 39.14
C MET A 97 54.83 -33.55 39.57
N ALA A 98 54.68 -33.29 40.88
CA ALA A 98 53.58 -32.50 41.43
C ALA A 98 53.66 -31.04 40.96
N GLU A 99 54.86 -30.45 40.95
CA GLU A 99 55.06 -29.09 40.47
C GLU A 99 54.83 -28.97 38.96
N LYS A 100 55.28 -29.95 38.17
CA LYS A 100 54.96 -30.02 36.75
C LYS A 100 53.46 -30.17 36.51
N ASN A 101 52.79 -31.08 37.23
CA ASN A 101 51.34 -31.28 37.11
C ASN A 101 50.56 -30.00 37.48
N ARG A 102 50.96 -29.32 38.56
CA ARG A 102 50.39 -28.04 38.96
C ARG A 102 50.53 -26.99 37.85
N LYS A 103 51.72 -26.86 37.27
CA LYS A 103 51.97 -25.91 36.18
C LYS A 103 51.19 -26.25 34.91
N ASP A 104 51.19 -27.52 34.51
CA ASP A 104 50.43 -27.99 33.34
C ASP A 104 48.91 -27.75 33.53
N ALA A 105 48.40 -27.92 34.75
CA ALA A 105 47.02 -27.60 35.08
C ALA A 105 46.74 -26.10 35.03
N GLU A 106 47.60 -25.26 35.62
CA GLU A 106 47.51 -23.79 35.55
C GLU A 106 47.50 -23.31 34.10
N ASP A 107 48.46 -23.76 33.28
CA ASP A 107 48.56 -23.39 31.86
C ASP A 107 47.31 -23.84 31.07
N TRP A 108 46.78 -25.04 31.36
CA TRP A 108 45.53 -25.53 30.76
C TRP A 108 44.32 -24.67 31.16
N PHE A 109 44.20 -24.30 32.44
CA PHE A 109 43.14 -23.41 32.93
C PHE A 109 43.23 -22.03 32.29
N PHE A 110 44.43 -21.45 32.20
CA PHE A 110 44.64 -20.17 31.55
C PHE A 110 44.26 -20.21 30.08
N SER A 111 44.70 -21.24 29.35
CA SER A 111 44.36 -21.40 27.93
C SER A 111 42.84 -21.53 27.72
N LYS A 112 42.15 -22.33 28.54
CA LYS A 112 40.68 -22.48 28.46
C LYS A 112 39.94 -21.22 28.84
N THR A 113 40.42 -20.48 29.84
CA THR A 113 39.83 -19.21 30.25
C THR A 113 40.02 -18.13 29.18
N GLU A 114 41.17 -18.10 28.52
CA GLU A 114 41.43 -17.17 27.41
C GLU A 114 40.54 -17.48 26.19
N GLU A 115 40.40 -18.76 25.84
CA GLU A 115 39.49 -19.22 24.77
C GLU A 115 38.04 -18.80 25.07
N LEU A 116 37.55 -19.08 26.27
CA LEU A 116 36.19 -18.72 26.69
C LEU A 116 35.99 -17.19 26.68
N ASN A 117 36.95 -16.42 27.18
CA ASN A 117 36.86 -14.96 27.15
C ASN A 117 36.83 -14.41 25.71
N ARG A 118 37.61 -15.01 24.80
CA ARG A 118 37.61 -14.64 23.39
C ARG A 118 36.25 -14.95 22.75
N GLU A 119 35.68 -16.12 23.03
CA GLU A 119 34.35 -16.50 22.54
C GLU A 119 33.26 -15.56 23.08
N VAL A 120 33.27 -15.26 24.38
CA VAL A 120 32.33 -14.32 25.02
C VAL A 120 32.44 -12.93 24.40
N ALA A 121 33.66 -12.44 24.15
CA ALA A 121 33.88 -11.16 23.48
C ALA A 121 33.27 -11.16 22.06
N THR A 122 33.53 -12.20 21.26
CA THR A 122 32.97 -12.30 19.91
C THR A 122 31.45 -12.42 19.91
N ASN A 123 30.86 -13.21 20.80
CA ASN A 123 29.42 -13.34 20.93
C ASN A 123 28.78 -12.02 21.40
N SER A 124 29.43 -11.30 22.31
CA SER A 124 28.98 -9.98 22.76
C SER A 124 28.97 -8.96 21.61
N GLU A 125 30.03 -8.95 20.78
CA GLU A 125 30.11 -8.10 19.58
C GLU A 125 29.02 -8.45 18.56
N LEU A 126 28.78 -9.73 18.29
CA LEU A 126 27.72 -10.18 17.38
C LEU A 126 26.33 -9.77 17.88
N VAL A 127 26.06 -9.96 19.17
CA VAL A 127 24.79 -9.55 19.79
C VAL A 127 24.61 -8.03 19.70
N GLN A 128 25.67 -7.27 19.96
CA GLN A 128 25.63 -5.81 19.88
C GLN A 128 25.42 -5.33 18.43
N SER A 129 26.08 -5.96 17.46
CA SER A 129 25.91 -5.70 16.03
C SER A 129 24.48 -6.00 15.57
N GLY A 130 23.93 -7.17 15.91
CA GLY A 130 22.55 -7.51 15.61
C GLY A 130 21.55 -6.55 16.26
N LYS A 131 21.82 -6.08 17.48
CA LYS A 131 20.99 -5.08 18.15
C LYS A 131 21.01 -3.73 17.42
N SER A 132 22.16 -3.30 16.90
CA SER A 132 22.24 -2.09 16.07
C SER A 132 21.47 -2.25 14.76
N GLU A 133 21.63 -3.38 14.08
CA GLU A 133 20.93 -3.66 12.82
C GLU A 133 19.40 -3.68 13.01
N ILE A 134 18.90 -4.34 14.06
CA ILE A 134 17.46 -4.30 14.42
C ILE A 134 16.99 -2.87 14.67
N SER A 135 17.81 -2.05 15.34
CA SER A 135 17.47 -0.66 15.63
C SER A 135 17.43 0.19 14.35
N GLU A 136 18.33 -0.04 13.40
CA GLU A 136 18.35 0.62 12.10
C GLU A 136 17.17 0.19 11.23
N LEU A 137 16.87 -1.12 11.17
CA LEU A 137 15.69 -1.65 10.48
C LEU A 137 14.39 -1.08 11.06
N ARG A 138 14.28 -0.93 12.38
CA ARG A 138 13.12 -0.26 13.00
C ARG A 138 13.01 1.20 12.60
N ARG A 139 14.12 1.95 12.55
CA ARG A 139 14.11 3.36 12.12
C ARG A 139 13.71 3.49 10.65
N THR A 140 14.25 2.64 9.79
CA THR A 140 13.91 2.65 8.35
C THR A 140 12.44 2.27 8.12
N MET A 141 11.93 1.26 8.84
CA MET A 141 10.51 0.91 8.81
C MET A 141 9.62 2.09 9.21
N GLN A 142 9.92 2.77 10.32
CA GLN A 142 9.17 3.96 10.75
C GLN A 142 9.23 5.09 9.73
N ALA A 143 10.41 5.33 9.12
CA ALA A 143 10.56 6.34 8.07
C ALA A 143 9.69 6.01 6.84
N LEU A 144 9.68 4.74 6.41
CA LEU A 144 8.84 4.28 5.30
C LEU A 144 7.34 4.36 5.63
N GLU A 145 6.93 4.06 6.87
CA GLU A 145 5.55 4.23 7.32
C GLU A 145 5.11 5.69 7.27
N ILE A 146 5.97 6.62 7.72
CA ILE A 146 5.69 8.06 7.64
C ILE A 146 5.58 8.51 6.18
N GLU A 147 6.49 8.07 5.32
CA GLU A 147 6.44 8.38 3.89
C GLU A 147 5.15 7.85 3.26
N LEU A 148 4.75 6.61 3.59
CA LEU A 148 3.49 6.04 3.12
C LEU A 148 2.28 6.89 3.56
N GLN A 149 2.23 7.31 4.83
CA GLN A 149 1.14 8.18 5.31
C GLN A 149 1.13 9.55 4.63
N SER A 150 2.30 10.13 4.36
CA SER A 150 2.44 11.37 3.60
C SER A 150 1.90 11.21 2.18
N GLN A 151 2.28 10.14 1.48
CA GLN A 151 1.80 9.84 0.12
C GLN A 151 0.30 9.59 0.08
N LEU A 152 -0.26 8.87 1.06
CA LEU A 152 -1.72 8.68 1.17
C LEU A 152 -2.45 10.00 1.38
N SER A 153 -1.91 10.90 2.21
CA SER A 153 -2.46 12.24 2.43
C SER A 153 -2.39 13.09 1.17
N MET A 154 -1.27 13.05 0.44
CA MET A 154 -1.10 13.74 -0.83
C MET A 154 -2.09 13.22 -1.88
N LYS A 155 -2.24 11.89 -2.00
CA LYS A 155 -3.22 11.26 -2.88
C LYS A 155 -4.63 11.76 -2.57
N ALA A 156 -5.05 11.70 -1.31
CA ALA A 156 -6.39 12.14 -0.90
C ALA A 156 -6.64 13.63 -1.24
N SER A 157 -5.62 14.49 -1.05
CA SER A 157 -5.71 15.90 -1.43
C SER A 157 -5.85 16.10 -2.94
N LEU A 158 -5.09 15.35 -3.74
CA LEU A 158 -5.18 15.42 -5.21
C LEU A 158 -6.52 14.90 -5.73
N GLU A 159 -7.03 13.79 -5.18
CA GLU A 159 -8.37 13.27 -5.50
C GLU A 159 -9.47 14.27 -5.12
N GLY A 160 -9.34 14.93 -3.96
CA GLY A 160 -10.24 16.01 -3.54
C GLY A 160 -10.22 17.20 -4.49
N ASN A 161 -9.03 17.68 -4.88
CA ASN A 161 -8.89 18.77 -5.85
C ASN A 161 -9.47 18.40 -7.22
N LEU A 162 -9.25 17.17 -7.68
CA LEU A 162 -9.82 16.69 -8.93
C LEU A 162 -11.35 16.74 -8.87
N ALA A 163 -11.95 16.15 -7.83
CA ALA A 163 -13.40 16.15 -7.64
C ALA A 163 -13.97 17.57 -7.53
N GLU A 164 -13.29 18.50 -6.85
CA GLU A 164 -13.71 19.91 -6.79
C GLU A 164 -13.69 20.57 -8.16
N THR A 165 -12.63 20.35 -8.95
CA THR A 165 -12.52 20.91 -10.31
C THR A 165 -13.58 20.33 -11.24
N GLU A 166 -13.81 19.02 -11.21
CA GLU A 166 -14.86 18.35 -11.99
C GLU A 166 -16.25 18.90 -11.64
N ASN A 167 -16.56 19.05 -10.34
CA ASN A 167 -17.81 19.64 -9.90
C ASN A 167 -17.96 21.09 -10.37
N ARG A 168 -16.89 21.89 -10.28
CA ARG A 168 -16.91 23.28 -10.77
C ARG A 168 -17.21 23.34 -12.26
N TYR A 169 -16.56 22.50 -13.08
CA TYR A 169 -16.83 22.44 -14.51
C TYR A 169 -18.23 21.92 -14.83
N CYS A 170 -18.72 20.93 -14.09
CA CYS A 170 -20.09 20.43 -14.22
C CYS A 170 -21.12 21.54 -13.99
N VAL A 171 -20.95 22.35 -12.93
CA VAL A 171 -21.81 23.50 -12.65
C VAL A 171 -21.73 24.54 -13.76
N GLN A 172 -20.52 24.87 -14.25
CA GLN A 172 -20.36 25.82 -15.36
C GLN A 172 -21.04 25.34 -16.65
N LEU A 173 -20.90 24.05 -16.99
CA LEU A 173 -21.56 23.44 -18.13
C LEU A 173 -23.08 23.49 -17.98
N SER A 174 -23.61 23.17 -16.79
CA SER A 174 -25.05 23.26 -16.51
C SER A 174 -25.57 24.70 -16.65
N GLN A 175 -24.80 25.70 -16.23
CA GLN A 175 -25.17 27.11 -16.38
C GLN A 175 -25.21 27.53 -17.86
N ILE A 176 -24.19 27.15 -18.65
CA ILE A 176 -24.14 27.43 -20.09
C ILE A 176 -25.30 26.72 -20.80
N GLN A 177 -25.57 25.46 -20.46
CA GLN A 177 -26.70 24.71 -21.03
C GLN A 177 -28.05 25.37 -20.72
N GLY A 178 -28.22 25.90 -19.50
CA GLY A 178 -29.41 26.68 -19.13
C GLY A 178 -29.54 27.97 -19.95
N LEU A 179 -28.44 28.70 -20.16
CA LEU A 179 -28.43 29.89 -21.01
C LEU A 179 -28.82 29.55 -22.45
N ILE A 180 -28.22 28.50 -23.03
CA ILE A 180 -28.56 28.02 -24.37
C ILE A 180 -30.06 27.73 -24.45
N GLY A 181 -30.60 26.95 -23.50
CA GLY A 181 -32.03 26.62 -23.48
C GLY A 181 -32.94 27.86 -23.44
N SER A 182 -32.59 28.85 -22.62
CA SER A 182 -33.36 30.11 -22.55
C SER A 182 -33.31 30.93 -23.85
N VAL A 183 -32.17 30.94 -24.55
CA VAL A 183 -32.04 31.62 -25.84
C VAL A 183 -32.81 30.86 -26.93
N GLU A 184 -32.74 29.53 -26.93
CA GLU A 184 -33.51 28.67 -27.83
C GLU A 184 -35.02 28.87 -27.65
N GLU A 185 -35.49 28.99 -26.41
CA GLU A 185 -36.90 29.29 -26.10
C GLU A 185 -37.31 30.67 -26.61
N GLN A 186 -36.51 31.71 -26.37
CA GLN A 186 -36.76 33.05 -26.90
C GLN A 186 -36.82 33.07 -28.44
N LEU A 187 -35.92 32.33 -29.11
CA LEU A 187 -35.92 32.19 -30.56
C LEU A 187 -37.17 31.46 -31.06
N ALA A 188 -37.61 30.41 -30.37
CA ALA A 188 -38.83 29.68 -30.70
C ALA A 188 -40.07 30.57 -30.54
N GLN A 189 -40.14 31.36 -29.47
CA GLN A 189 -41.22 32.32 -29.22
C GLN A 189 -41.26 33.39 -30.32
N LEU A 190 -40.14 34.03 -30.64
CA LEU A 190 -40.07 35.05 -31.69
C LEU A 190 -40.51 34.49 -33.07
N ARG A 191 -40.13 33.24 -33.39
CA ARG A 191 -40.57 32.57 -34.62
C ARG A 191 -42.09 32.37 -34.64
N CYS A 192 -42.68 31.96 -33.52
CA CYS A 192 -44.13 31.80 -33.40
C CYS A 192 -44.85 33.15 -33.56
N GLU A 193 -44.37 34.19 -32.88
CA GLU A 193 -44.92 35.55 -32.98
C GLU A 193 -44.82 36.10 -34.41
N MET A 194 -43.69 35.88 -35.09
CA MET A 194 -43.50 36.29 -36.49
C MET A 194 -44.45 35.57 -37.45
N GLU A 195 -44.66 34.26 -37.27
CA GLU A 195 -45.61 33.50 -38.08
C GLU A 195 -47.05 34.00 -37.86
N GLN A 196 -47.41 34.29 -36.60
CA GLN A 196 -48.71 34.88 -36.27
C GLN A 196 -48.89 36.24 -36.94
N GLN A 197 -47.92 37.15 -36.81
CA GLN A 197 -47.96 38.47 -37.47
C GLN A 197 -48.05 38.36 -38.99
N ASN A 198 -47.35 37.41 -39.60
CA ASN A 198 -47.43 37.16 -41.04
C ASN A 198 -48.85 36.75 -41.45
N GLN A 199 -49.49 35.88 -40.67
CA GLN A 199 -50.87 35.45 -40.91
C GLN A 199 -51.86 36.62 -40.75
N GLU A 200 -51.72 37.44 -39.71
CA GLU A 200 -52.54 38.63 -39.52
C GLU A 200 -52.36 39.64 -40.66
N TYR A 201 -51.12 39.83 -41.12
CA TYR A 201 -50.80 40.69 -42.26
C TYR A 201 -51.46 40.20 -43.56
N LYS A 202 -51.45 38.89 -43.83
CA LYS A 202 -52.15 38.30 -44.99
C LYS A 202 -53.65 38.58 -44.95
N ILE A 203 -54.28 38.38 -43.79
CA ILE A 203 -55.72 38.66 -43.62
C ILE A 203 -56.02 40.14 -43.87
N LEU A 204 -55.20 41.04 -43.32
CA LEU A 204 -55.37 42.48 -43.52
C LEU A 204 -55.18 42.87 -44.99
N LEU A 205 -54.20 42.27 -45.68
CA LEU A 205 -53.98 42.47 -47.11
C LEU A 205 -55.20 42.03 -47.94
N ASP A 206 -55.77 40.86 -47.64
CA ASP A 206 -56.98 40.37 -48.32
C ASP A 206 -58.17 41.32 -48.14
N VAL A 207 -58.40 41.82 -46.92
CA VAL A 207 -59.45 42.81 -46.63
C VAL A 207 -59.18 44.11 -47.38
N LYS A 208 -57.93 44.59 -47.38
CA LYS A 208 -57.52 45.81 -48.09
C LYS A 208 -57.75 45.66 -49.59
N THR A 209 -57.39 44.53 -50.19
CA THR A 209 -57.65 44.24 -51.61
C THR A 209 -59.14 44.18 -51.91
N ARG A 210 -59.97 43.60 -51.04
CA ARG A 210 -61.44 43.60 -51.21
C ARG A 210 -62.02 45.02 -51.14
N LEU A 211 -61.60 45.83 -50.17
CA LEU A 211 -62.05 47.22 -50.05
C LEU A 211 -61.61 48.07 -51.26
N GLU A 212 -60.41 47.85 -51.78
CA GLU A 212 -59.95 48.52 -53.01
C GLU A 212 -60.84 48.17 -54.22
N GLN A 213 -61.28 46.91 -54.34
CA GLN A 213 -62.25 46.50 -55.36
C GLN A 213 -63.60 47.18 -55.15
N GLU A 214 -64.13 47.21 -53.92
CA GLU A 214 -65.39 47.89 -53.59
C GLU A 214 -65.30 49.39 -53.95
N ILE A 215 -64.23 50.09 -53.56
CA ILE A 215 -64.02 51.51 -53.91
C ILE A 215 -63.96 51.70 -55.43
N ALA A 216 -63.29 50.80 -56.16
CA ALA A 216 -63.25 50.87 -57.62
C ALA A 216 -64.66 50.70 -58.23
N THR A 217 -65.48 49.80 -57.69
CA THR A 217 -66.88 49.66 -58.12
C THR A 217 -67.73 50.87 -57.77
N TYR A 218 -67.58 51.44 -56.56
CA TYR A 218 -68.29 52.65 -56.15
C TYR A 218 -67.91 53.85 -57.03
N ARG A 219 -66.62 54.04 -57.33
CA ARG A 219 -66.16 55.08 -58.27
C ARG A 219 -66.82 54.91 -59.64
N ARG A 220 -66.86 53.69 -60.17
CA ARG A 220 -67.53 53.37 -61.45
C ARG A 220 -69.03 53.69 -61.44
N LEU A 221 -69.72 53.44 -60.33
CA LEU A 221 -71.16 53.76 -60.18
C LEU A 221 -71.39 55.27 -60.02
N LEU A 222 -70.52 55.98 -59.29
CA LEU A 222 -70.59 57.43 -59.05
C LEU A 222 -70.20 58.26 -60.27
N GLU A 223 -69.28 57.77 -61.09
CA GLU A 223 -68.91 58.34 -62.39
C GLU A 223 -70.02 58.16 -63.44
N GLY A 224 -71.15 57.51 -63.08
CA GLY A 224 -72.19 57.13 -64.01
C GLY A 224 -71.68 56.06 -64.98
N GLU A 225 -72.59 55.50 -65.78
CA GLU A 225 -72.25 54.62 -66.89
C GLU A 225 -71.52 55.37 -68.04
N ASP A 226 -70.59 56.27 -67.73
CA ASP A 226 -69.80 57.06 -68.69
C ASP A 226 -68.41 56.45 -68.87
N ALA A 227 -68.38 55.22 -69.37
CA ALA A 227 -67.19 54.64 -69.97
C ALA A 227 -67.19 54.88 -71.49
N HIS A 228 -67.10 56.16 -71.90
CA HIS A 228 -66.37 56.47 -73.11
C HIS A 228 -65.19 57.39 -72.80
N LEU A 229 -64.04 56.72 -72.75
CA LEU A 229 -62.80 57.18 -73.38
C LEU A 229 -62.07 58.32 -72.66
N THR A 230 -61.25 57.97 -71.67
CA THR A 230 -59.99 58.71 -71.41
C THR A 230 -59.01 57.77 -70.70
N GLN A 231 -58.28 56.99 -71.49
CA GLN A 231 -56.89 57.28 -71.85
C GLN A 231 -55.92 57.11 -70.68
N TYR A 232 -55.41 55.88 -70.61
CA TYR A 232 -54.17 55.45 -69.98
C TYR A 232 -53.13 56.57 -69.82
N LYS A 233 -52.91 57.03 -68.59
CA LYS A 233 -51.63 57.59 -68.17
C LYS A 233 -50.97 56.56 -67.24
N LYS A 234 -50.06 55.75 -67.80
CA LYS A 234 -49.09 55.00 -67.00
C LYS A 234 -48.10 56.01 -66.44
N GLU A 235 -48.11 56.20 -65.12
CA GLU A 235 -47.00 56.85 -64.42
C GLU A 235 -45.75 55.97 -64.50
N PRO A 236 -44.53 56.56 -64.57
CA PRO A 236 -43.30 55.79 -64.64
C PRO A 236 -43.04 55.09 -63.30
N VAL A 237 -43.09 53.76 -63.32
CA VAL A 237 -42.64 52.89 -62.23
C VAL A 237 -41.17 53.18 -61.94
N THR A 238 -40.91 53.78 -60.78
CA THR A 238 -39.55 54.05 -60.32
C THR A 238 -39.08 52.86 -59.48
N THR A 239 -38.12 52.09 -60.00
CA THR A 239 -37.56 50.93 -59.30
C THR A 239 -36.51 51.38 -58.30
N ARG A 240 -36.72 51.13 -57.00
CA ARG A 240 -35.73 51.41 -55.95
C ARG A 240 -34.96 50.12 -55.66
N GLN A 241 -33.65 50.12 -55.92
CA GLN A 241 -32.77 49.04 -55.51
C GLN A 241 -32.20 49.35 -54.12
N VAL A 242 -32.43 48.45 -53.16
CA VAL A 242 -31.80 48.53 -51.83
C VAL A 242 -30.75 47.44 -51.75
N ARG A 243 -29.49 47.85 -51.56
CA ARG A 243 -28.35 46.95 -51.37
C ARG A 243 -28.02 46.91 -49.88
N THR A 244 -28.13 45.75 -49.28
CA THR A 244 -27.71 45.52 -47.90
C THR A 244 -26.43 44.71 -47.92
N ILE A 245 -25.35 45.30 -47.39
CA ILE A 245 -24.04 44.69 -47.28
C ILE A 245 -23.89 44.26 -45.82
N VAL A 246 -23.74 42.96 -45.59
CA VAL A 246 -23.46 42.40 -44.27
C VAL A 246 -22.00 41.98 -44.23
N GLU A 247 -21.24 42.58 -43.32
CA GLU A 247 -19.83 42.29 -43.10
C GLU A 247 -19.65 41.64 -41.72
N GLU A 248 -19.00 40.47 -41.68
CA GLU A 248 -18.56 39.86 -40.43
C GLU A 248 -17.11 40.27 -40.15
N VAL A 249 -16.91 40.90 -38.98
CA VAL A 249 -15.61 41.39 -38.52
C VAL A 249 -15.22 40.65 -37.25
N GLN A 250 -14.05 40.00 -37.26
CA GLN A 250 -13.44 39.42 -36.07
C GLN A 250 -12.04 40.02 -35.92
N ASP A 251 -11.72 40.58 -34.75
CA ASP A 251 -10.43 41.21 -34.43
C ASP A 251 -10.00 42.33 -35.40
N GLY A 252 -10.97 43.14 -35.86
CA GLY A 252 -10.71 44.31 -36.69
C GLY A 252 -10.36 44.02 -38.16
N LYS A 253 -10.47 42.76 -38.62
CA LYS A 253 -10.26 42.38 -40.02
C LYS A 253 -11.53 41.74 -40.60
N VAL A 254 -12.00 42.23 -41.74
CA VAL A 254 -13.19 41.72 -42.43
C VAL A 254 -12.86 40.33 -43.01
N ILE A 255 -13.56 39.30 -42.53
CA ILE A 255 -13.30 37.90 -42.90
C ILE A 255 -14.31 37.35 -43.92
N SER A 256 -15.47 37.98 -44.06
CA SER A 256 -16.49 37.60 -45.05
C SER A 256 -17.40 38.79 -45.37
N SER A 257 -17.70 38.98 -46.66
CA SER A 257 -18.63 40.01 -47.15
C SER A 257 -19.66 39.36 -48.07
N ARG A 258 -20.95 39.53 -47.75
CA ARG A 258 -22.06 39.02 -48.55
C ARG A 258 -23.03 40.15 -48.88
N GLU A 259 -23.16 40.43 -50.18
CA GLU A 259 -24.14 41.39 -50.72
C GLU A 259 -25.45 40.68 -51.04
N GLN A 260 -26.57 41.19 -50.51
CA GLN A 260 -27.90 40.78 -50.94
C GLN A 260 -28.63 41.98 -51.55
N VAL A 261 -29.08 41.80 -52.80
CA VAL A 261 -29.81 42.82 -53.55
C VAL A 261 -31.29 42.45 -53.55
N HIS A 262 -32.12 43.30 -52.94
CA HIS A 262 -33.58 43.17 -53.02
C HIS A 262 -34.14 44.27 -53.93
N GLN A 263 -34.86 43.84 -54.97
CA GLN A 263 -35.49 44.73 -55.93
C GLN A 263 -36.99 44.70 -55.70
N THR A 264 -37.52 45.78 -55.12
CA THR A 264 -38.97 45.95 -54.96
C THR A 264 -39.46 46.95 -55.98
N THR A 265 -40.33 46.48 -56.87
CA THR A 265 -41.01 47.31 -57.87
C THR A 265 -42.30 47.81 -57.24
N ARG A 266 -42.48 49.13 -57.14
CA ARG A 266 -43.69 49.75 -56.60
C ARG A 266 -44.69 50.04 -57.71
#